data_AF-A0A093CP46-F1
#
_entry.id   AF-A0A093CP46-F1
#
_cell.length_a   1.000
_cell.length_b   1.000
_cell.length_c   1.000
_cell.angle_alpha   90.00
_cell.angle_beta   90.00
_cell.angle_gamma   90.00
#
_symmetry.space_group_name_H-M   'P 1'
#
loop_
_entity.id
_entity.type
_entity.pdbx_description
1 polymer ?
#
loop_
_entity_poly.entity_id
_entity_poly.type
_entity_poly.pdbx_seq_one_letter_code
_entity_poly.pdbx_strand_id
1 'polypeptide(L)'
;SRMEMYCRELTERFEDVWIVSGPLTLPQTNADGKKSVTYQVIGKDDVAVPSHLYKVILARRSRRSTEPLVLGAFVVPNNPIGFSHQLTEFQVDIEDLEKMSGLVFFPQVDKTKDVKNICEVDTCKLMGFKEFTLYITARKVQSARTLHRLEKAMSELSEAGIEPDEYLLELHKKKEEELLREKQVAAGEGKAG
;
A
#
# COMPACT_ATOMS: atom_id res chain seq x y z
N SER A 1 0.22 -2.36 1.68
CA SER A 1 0.96 -2.08 0.43
C SER A 1 0.09 -1.56 -0.71
N ARG A 2 -0.90 -2.31 -1.26
CA ARG A 2 -1.73 -1.82 -2.39
C ARG A 2 -2.38 -0.46 -2.15
N MET A 3 -2.98 -0.25 -0.98
CA MET A 3 -3.57 1.04 -0.60
C MET A 3 -2.53 2.18 -0.51
N GLU A 4 -1.30 1.89 -0.09
CA GLU A 4 -0.23 2.89 -0.04
C GLU A 4 0.22 3.29 -1.45
N MET A 5 0.16 2.36 -2.41
CA MET A 5 0.42 2.65 -3.81
C MET A 5 -0.68 3.51 -4.42
N TYR A 6 -1.95 3.21 -4.16
CA TYR A 6 -3.06 4.09 -4.54
C TYR A 6 -2.85 5.51 -4.00
N CYS A 7 -2.41 5.66 -2.75
CA CYS A 7 -2.13 6.99 -2.19
C CYS A 7 -1.00 7.74 -2.88
N ARG A 8 0.00 7.04 -3.44
CA ARG A 8 1.04 7.65 -4.28
C ARG A 8 0.49 8.00 -5.66
N GLU A 9 -0.31 7.13 -6.25
CA GLU A 9 -0.94 7.35 -7.55
C GLU A 9 -1.86 8.60 -7.55
N LEU A 10 -2.50 8.90 -6.42
CA LEU A 10 -3.27 10.14 -6.27
C LEU A 10 -2.45 11.41 -6.59
N THR A 11 -1.12 11.41 -6.41
CA THR A 11 -0.30 12.59 -6.71
C THR A 11 -0.17 12.89 -8.21
N GLU A 12 -0.59 11.96 -9.07
CA GLU A 12 -0.69 12.20 -10.52
C GLU A 12 -1.92 13.05 -10.87
N ARG A 13 -2.92 13.13 -9.96
CA ARG A 13 -4.22 13.76 -10.20
C ARG A 13 -4.55 14.90 -9.22
N PHE A 14 -3.84 14.95 -8.09
CA PHE A 14 -3.99 15.93 -7.02
C PHE A 14 -2.61 16.50 -6.66
N GLU A 15 -2.48 17.83 -6.63
CA GLU A 15 -1.23 18.52 -6.31
C GLU A 15 -0.77 18.24 -4.87
N ASP A 16 -1.72 18.14 -3.92
CA ASP A 16 -1.43 17.85 -2.52
C ASP A 16 -2.26 16.67 -2.00
N VAL A 17 -1.61 15.74 -1.30
CA VAL A 17 -2.24 14.59 -0.66
C VAL A 17 -1.74 14.47 0.78
N TRP A 18 -2.65 14.53 1.75
CA TRP A 18 -2.38 14.31 3.16
C TRP A 18 -2.94 12.97 3.61
N ILE A 19 -2.13 12.25 4.38
CA ILE A 19 -2.45 10.92 4.87
C ILE A 19 -2.29 10.89 6.39
N VAL A 20 -3.30 10.40 7.09
CA VAL A 20 -3.17 9.92 8.47
C VAL A 20 -3.35 8.42 8.48
N SER A 21 -2.55 7.68 9.24
CA SER A 21 -2.67 6.22 9.37
C SER A 21 -2.39 5.80 10.80
N GLY A 22 -3.07 4.75 11.27
CA GLY A 22 -2.85 4.25 12.62
C GLY A 22 -3.54 2.92 12.91
N PRO A 23 -3.26 2.35 14.09
CA PRO A 23 -3.87 1.11 14.58
C PRO A 23 -5.26 1.33 15.18
N LEU A 24 -6.07 0.26 15.19
CA LEU A 24 -7.34 0.16 15.94
C LEU A 24 -7.47 -1.19 16.65
N THR A 25 -8.00 -1.16 17.87
CA THR A 25 -8.40 -2.33 18.66
C THR A 25 -9.92 -2.31 18.84
N LEU A 26 -10.63 -2.85 17.85
CA LEU A 26 -12.10 -2.78 17.79
C LEU A 26 -12.76 -3.90 18.60
N PRO A 27 -13.93 -3.64 19.21
CA PRO A 27 -14.64 -4.63 20.00
C PRO A 27 -15.26 -5.72 19.13
N GLN A 28 -15.28 -6.95 19.64
CA GLN A 28 -16.04 -8.07 19.08
C GLN A 28 -17.22 -8.40 19.99
N THR A 29 -18.35 -8.79 19.40
CA THR A 29 -19.53 -9.24 20.14
C THR A 29 -19.39 -10.73 20.41
N ASN A 30 -19.39 -11.10 21.69
CA ASN A 30 -19.30 -12.49 22.14
C ASN A 30 -20.66 -13.20 22.04
N ALA A 31 -20.66 -14.53 22.20
CA ALA A 31 -21.88 -15.34 22.16
C ALA A 31 -22.91 -14.96 23.24
N ASP A 32 -22.48 -14.35 24.35
CA ASP A 32 -23.34 -13.84 25.41
C ASP A 32 -23.88 -12.42 25.14
N GLY A 33 -23.62 -11.86 23.95
CA GLY A 33 -24.03 -10.52 23.53
C GLY A 33 -23.17 -9.39 24.09
N LYS A 34 -22.20 -9.68 24.97
CA LYS A 34 -21.29 -8.65 25.49
C LYS A 34 -20.23 -8.31 24.46
N LYS A 35 -19.82 -7.04 24.45
CA LYS A 35 -18.72 -6.56 23.61
C LYS A 35 -17.44 -6.50 24.41
N SER A 36 -16.37 -7.08 23.89
CA SER A 36 -15.03 -6.99 24.49
C SER A 36 -13.99 -6.67 23.43
N VAL A 37 -12.94 -5.96 23.84
CA VAL A 37 -11.75 -5.73 23.03
C VAL A 37 -10.68 -6.72 23.49
N THR A 38 -10.20 -7.54 22.56
CA THR A 38 -9.11 -8.49 22.80
C THR A 38 -8.06 -8.29 21.72
N TYR A 39 -6.80 -8.16 22.13
CA TYR A 39 -5.66 -8.05 21.21
C TYR A 39 -4.44 -8.75 21.79
N GLN A 40 -3.59 -9.28 20.91
CA GLN A 40 -2.33 -9.89 21.30
C GLN A 40 -1.30 -8.81 21.62
N VAL A 41 -0.42 -9.07 22.58
CA VAL A 41 0.83 -8.34 22.78
C VAL A 41 2.01 -9.26 22.46
N ILE A 42 3.10 -8.72 21.91
CA ILE A 42 4.27 -9.50 21.47
C ILE A 42 5.59 -8.92 21.98
N GLY A 43 6.58 -9.80 22.17
CA GLY A 43 7.91 -9.43 22.63
C GLY A 43 7.99 -9.19 24.15
N LYS A 44 9.14 -8.73 24.62
CA LYS A 44 9.37 -8.44 26.05
C LYS A 44 8.70 -7.14 26.51
N ASP A 45 8.42 -6.25 25.57
CA ASP A 45 7.86 -4.92 25.82
C ASP A 45 6.35 -4.86 25.57
N ASP A 46 5.70 -6.03 25.44
CA ASP A 46 4.26 -6.17 25.24
C ASP A 46 3.69 -5.27 24.12
N VAL A 47 4.34 -5.29 22.95
CA VAL A 47 3.92 -4.49 21.79
C VAL A 47 2.53 -4.94 21.32
N ALA A 48 1.56 -4.03 21.35
CA ALA A 48 0.18 -4.32 20.96
C ALA A 48 0.02 -4.61 19.46
N VAL A 49 -0.65 -5.72 19.14
CA VAL A 49 -1.02 -6.10 17.77
C VAL A 49 -2.43 -5.60 17.48
N PRO A 50 -2.62 -4.64 16.56
CA PRO A 50 -3.92 -4.08 16.30
C PRO A 50 -4.84 -5.09 15.58
N SER A 51 -6.14 -4.96 15.83
CA SER A 51 -7.16 -5.73 15.12
C SER A 51 -7.39 -5.22 13.70
N HIS A 52 -7.27 -3.90 13.52
CA HIS A 52 -7.53 -3.19 12.28
C HIS A 52 -6.50 -2.07 12.11
N LEU A 53 -6.35 -1.59 10.89
CA LEU A 53 -5.58 -0.41 10.55
C LEU A 53 -6.53 0.58 9.89
N TYR A 54 -6.34 1.87 10.14
CA TYR A 54 -7.08 2.91 9.45
C TYR A 54 -6.17 3.77 8.59
N LYS A 55 -6.77 4.39 7.58
CA LYS A 55 -6.14 5.42 6.77
C LYS A 55 -7.17 6.49 6.42
N VAL A 56 -6.84 7.74 6.72
CA VAL A 56 -7.61 8.90 6.28
C VAL A 56 -6.82 9.59 5.18
N ILE A 57 -7.46 9.78 4.03
CA ILE A 57 -6.91 10.44 2.86
C ILE A 57 -7.64 11.77 2.71
N LEU A 58 -6.89 12.86 2.62
CA LEU A 58 -7.37 14.17 2.20
C LEU A 58 -6.55 14.60 0.99
N ALA A 59 -7.17 15.03 -0.10
CA ALA A 59 -6.45 15.51 -1.27
C ALA A 59 -7.05 16.79 -1.83
N ARG A 60 -6.18 17.63 -2.41
CA ARG A 60 -6.54 18.89 -3.06
C ARG A 60 -6.08 18.86 -4.51
N ARG A 61 -6.97 19.20 -5.43
CA ARG A 61 -6.66 19.22 -6.87
C ARG A 61 -5.48 20.14 -7.17
N SER A 62 -5.59 21.40 -6.77
CA SER A 62 -4.50 22.37 -6.80
C SER A 62 -4.79 23.54 -5.87
N ARG A 63 -3.78 24.34 -5.53
CA ARG A 63 -3.97 25.57 -4.73
C ARG A 63 -4.90 26.60 -5.37
N ARG A 64 -5.03 26.57 -6.70
CA ARG A 64 -5.83 27.52 -7.48
C ARG A 64 -7.20 26.99 -7.86
N SER A 65 -7.46 25.69 -7.63
CA SER A 65 -8.74 25.08 -7.95
C SER A 65 -9.81 25.55 -6.99
N THR A 66 -11.01 25.81 -7.52
CA THR A 66 -12.23 26.03 -6.73
C THR A 66 -12.97 24.73 -6.43
N GLU A 67 -12.45 23.59 -6.89
CA GLU A 67 -13.01 22.29 -6.54
C GLU A 67 -12.86 22.04 -5.03
N PRO A 68 -13.89 21.50 -4.36
CA PRO A 68 -13.78 21.08 -2.96
C PRO A 68 -12.63 20.09 -2.76
N LEU A 69 -12.15 19.98 -1.52
CA LEU A 69 -11.23 18.93 -1.13
C LEU A 69 -11.91 17.57 -1.31
N VAL A 70 -11.13 16.51 -1.44
CA VAL A 70 -11.66 15.14 -1.42
C VAL A 70 -11.15 14.40 -0.20
N LEU A 71 -12.04 13.67 0.46
CA LEU A 71 -11.76 12.95 1.70
C LEU A 71 -12.26 11.51 1.61
N GLY A 72 -11.50 10.58 2.17
CA GLY A 72 -11.94 9.21 2.43
C GLY A 72 -11.30 8.63 3.66
N ALA A 73 -12.09 7.96 4.48
CA ALA A 73 -11.64 7.18 5.63
C ALA A 73 -11.84 5.70 5.35
N PHE A 74 -10.83 4.89 5.69
CA PHE A 74 -10.86 3.45 5.44
C PHE A 74 -10.37 2.70 6.66
N VAL A 75 -11.02 1.57 6.97
CA VAL A 75 -10.66 0.66 8.06
C VAL A 75 -10.52 -0.75 7.49
N VAL A 76 -9.31 -1.29 7.56
CA VAL A 76 -8.99 -2.63 7.06
C VAL A 76 -8.63 -3.56 8.22
N PRO A 77 -9.09 -4.82 8.23
CA PRO A 77 -8.66 -5.79 9.24
C PRO A 77 -7.16 -6.05 9.10
N ASN A 78 -6.48 -6.26 10.23
CA ASN A 78 -5.06 -6.63 10.26
C ASN A 78 -4.90 -8.14 9.98
N ASN A 79 -5.45 -8.60 8.86
CA ASN A 79 -5.44 -9.97 8.38
C ASN A 79 -5.13 -9.99 6.87
N PRO A 80 -4.78 -11.15 6.28
CA PRO A 80 -4.62 -11.26 4.83
C PRO A 80 -5.91 -10.89 4.08
N ILE A 81 -5.81 -9.95 3.14
CA ILE A 81 -6.92 -9.52 2.27
C ILE A 81 -6.54 -9.77 0.81
N GLY A 82 -7.34 -10.60 0.14
CA GLY A 82 -7.14 -10.99 -1.25
C GLY A 82 -7.47 -9.89 -2.28
N PHE A 83 -7.36 -10.23 -3.57
CA PHE A 83 -7.62 -9.31 -4.68
C PHE A 83 -9.10 -9.17 -5.05
N SER A 84 -9.97 -9.99 -4.47
CA SER A 84 -11.42 -9.95 -4.68
C SER A 84 -12.11 -8.75 -4.03
N HIS A 85 -11.48 -8.16 -3.00
CA HIS A 85 -12.05 -7.04 -2.25
C HIS A 85 -11.62 -5.69 -2.82
N GLN A 86 -12.60 -4.82 -3.06
CA GLN A 86 -12.40 -3.44 -3.49
C GLN A 86 -12.14 -2.52 -2.29
N LEU A 87 -11.44 -1.40 -2.51
CA LEU A 87 -11.12 -0.46 -1.41
C LEU A 87 -12.38 0.13 -0.78
N THR A 88 -13.42 0.36 -1.58
CA THR A 88 -14.71 0.92 -1.15
C THR A 88 -15.43 0.03 -0.14
N GLU A 89 -15.18 -1.28 -0.12
CA GLU A 89 -15.73 -2.20 0.90
C GLU A 89 -15.21 -1.89 2.31
N PHE A 90 -14.07 -1.23 2.40
CA PHE A 90 -13.43 -0.84 3.66
C PHE A 90 -13.62 0.65 3.97
N GLN A 91 -14.37 1.37 3.14
CA GLN A 91 -14.66 2.78 3.38
C GLN A 91 -15.64 2.92 4.54
N VAL A 92 -15.38 3.89 5.41
CA VAL A 92 -16.24 4.25 6.54
C VAL A 92 -16.46 5.76 6.55
N ASP A 93 -17.50 6.21 7.24
CA ASP A 93 -17.69 7.63 7.52
C ASP A 93 -16.57 8.14 8.43
N ILE A 94 -16.16 9.39 8.23
CA ILE A 94 -15.06 9.97 9.00
C ILE A 94 -15.44 10.09 10.47
N GLU A 95 -16.70 10.43 10.77
CA GLU A 95 -17.25 10.53 12.12
C GLU A 95 -17.21 9.17 12.86
N ASP A 96 -17.50 8.08 12.15
CA ASP A 96 -17.42 6.73 12.70
C ASP A 96 -15.98 6.35 13.03
N LEU A 97 -15.02 6.69 12.16
CA LEU A 97 -13.60 6.46 12.44
C LEU A 97 -13.10 7.32 13.61
N GLU A 98 -13.53 8.57 13.71
CA GLU A 98 -13.22 9.45 14.86
C GLU A 98 -13.75 8.85 16.17
N LYS A 99 -14.97 8.31 16.15
CA LYS A 99 -15.55 7.59 17.29
C LYS A 99 -14.79 6.31 17.64
N MET A 100 -14.37 5.53 16.63
CA MET A 100 -13.61 4.30 16.83
C MET A 100 -12.20 4.55 17.37
N SER A 101 -11.55 5.62 16.91
CA SER A 101 -10.14 5.94 17.23
C SER A 101 -9.98 6.86 18.44
N GLY A 102 -11.01 7.62 18.81
CA GLY A 102 -10.91 8.69 19.81
C GLY A 102 -10.11 9.90 19.33
N LEU A 103 -9.94 10.07 18.01
CA LEU A 103 -9.17 11.15 17.39
C LEU A 103 -10.09 12.11 16.63
N VAL A 104 -9.58 13.31 16.36
CA VAL A 104 -10.17 14.25 15.41
C VAL A 104 -9.20 14.45 14.25
N PHE A 105 -9.60 14.07 13.04
CA PHE A 105 -8.79 14.18 11.83
C PHE A 105 -9.07 15.49 11.12
N PHE A 106 -7.99 16.17 10.70
CA PHE A 106 -8.04 17.43 9.96
C PHE A 106 -9.00 18.48 10.58
N PRO A 107 -8.80 18.87 11.86
CA PRO A 107 -9.75 19.72 12.59
C PRO A 107 -9.94 21.14 12.01
N GLN A 108 -9.08 21.55 11.07
CA GLN A 108 -9.17 22.85 10.38
C GLN A 108 -10.04 22.78 9.11
N VAL A 109 -10.53 21.60 8.72
CA VAL A 109 -11.36 21.40 7.52
C VAL A 109 -12.83 21.31 7.92
N ASP A 110 -13.70 22.11 7.30
CA ASP A 110 -15.16 21.95 7.44
C ASP A 110 -15.64 20.76 6.58
N LYS A 111 -15.70 19.59 7.21
CA LYS A 111 -16.12 18.32 6.59
C LYS A 111 -17.58 18.33 6.09
N THR A 112 -18.40 19.31 6.45
CA THR A 112 -19.81 19.38 6.03
C THR A 112 -20.01 20.11 4.71
N LYS A 113 -19.06 20.98 4.33
CA LYS A 113 -19.19 21.88 3.18
C LYS A 113 -18.04 21.78 2.19
N ASP A 114 -16.84 21.51 2.68
CA ASP A 114 -15.61 21.69 1.90
C ASP A 114 -15.02 20.38 1.36
N VAL A 115 -15.69 19.24 1.58
CA VAL A 115 -15.19 17.92 1.18
C VAL A 115 -16.20 17.15 0.33
N LYS A 116 -15.68 16.42 -0.66
CA LYS A 116 -16.39 15.36 -1.39
C LYS A 116 -15.81 14.00 -1.05
N ASN A 117 -16.60 12.95 -1.22
CA ASN A 117 -16.12 11.59 -1.08
C ASN A 117 -15.05 11.29 -2.16
N ILE A 118 -13.87 10.86 -1.73
CA ILE A 118 -12.77 10.54 -2.65
C ILE A 118 -13.13 9.40 -3.62
N CYS A 119 -13.96 8.44 -3.24
CA CYS A 119 -14.34 7.33 -4.12
C CYS A 119 -15.46 7.67 -5.11
N GLU A 120 -16.06 8.86 -4.98
CA GLU A 120 -16.97 9.42 -5.99
C GLU A 120 -16.23 10.29 -7.01
N VAL A 121 -15.10 10.89 -6.60
CA VAL A 121 -14.29 11.79 -7.45
C VAL A 121 -13.11 11.08 -8.11
N ASP A 122 -12.49 10.13 -7.39
CA ASP A 122 -11.42 9.26 -7.87
C ASP A 122 -11.90 7.80 -7.87
N THR A 123 -11.07 6.91 -8.41
CA THR A 123 -11.45 5.53 -8.70
C THR A 123 -11.57 4.66 -7.45
N CYS A 124 -10.80 4.96 -6.39
CA CYS A 124 -10.58 4.04 -5.27
C CYS A 124 -10.25 2.60 -5.71
N LYS A 125 -9.63 2.44 -6.89
CA LYS A 125 -9.24 1.14 -7.41
C LYS A 125 -7.83 0.81 -6.96
N LEU A 126 -7.69 -0.34 -6.29
CA LEU A 126 -6.39 -0.91 -6.00
C LEU A 126 -5.90 -1.69 -7.22
N MET A 127 -4.58 -1.74 -7.42
CA MET A 127 -4.02 -2.59 -8.48
C MET A 127 -4.54 -4.01 -8.40
N GLY A 128 -4.82 -4.53 -9.59
CA GLY A 128 -5.19 -5.93 -9.79
C GLY A 128 -4.01 -6.86 -9.52
N PHE A 129 -4.32 -8.16 -9.53
CA PHE A 129 -3.32 -9.21 -9.32
C PHE A 129 -2.15 -9.11 -10.31
N LYS A 130 -2.45 -8.92 -11.60
CA LYS A 130 -1.45 -8.83 -12.66
C LYS A 130 -0.50 -7.63 -12.44
N GLU A 131 -1.05 -6.44 -12.33
CA GLU A 131 -0.30 -5.19 -12.13
C GLU A 131 0.55 -5.22 -10.86
N PHE A 132 -0.02 -5.70 -9.75
CA PHE A 132 0.69 -5.78 -8.49
C PHE A 132 1.84 -6.81 -8.56
N THR A 133 1.64 -7.94 -9.24
CA THR A 133 2.69 -8.96 -9.40
C THR A 133 3.83 -8.43 -10.28
N LEU A 134 3.52 -7.76 -11.40
CA LEU A 134 4.52 -7.09 -12.24
C LEU A 134 5.35 -6.09 -11.43
N TYR A 135 4.68 -5.23 -10.63
CA TYR A 135 5.35 -4.26 -9.77
C TYR A 135 6.30 -4.92 -8.75
N ILE A 136 5.86 -5.98 -8.07
CA ILE A 136 6.70 -6.70 -7.10
C ILE A 136 7.88 -7.38 -7.80
N THR A 137 7.65 -7.98 -8.97
CA THR A 137 8.72 -8.60 -9.76
C THR A 137 9.75 -7.57 -10.21
N ALA A 138 9.33 -6.39 -10.67
CA ALA A 138 10.26 -5.30 -10.99
C ALA A 138 11.17 -4.92 -9.80
N ARG A 139 10.61 -4.88 -8.58
CA ARG A 139 11.40 -4.62 -7.36
C ARG A 139 12.35 -5.77 -7.02
N LYS A 140 11.92 -7.02 -7.22
CA LYS A 140 12.79 -8.20 -7.05
C LYS A 140 13.96 -8.18 -8.05
N VAL A 141 13.68 -7.85 -9.31
CA VAL A 141 14.69 -7.66 -10.36
C VAL A 141 15.70 -6.59 -9.95
N GLN A 142 15.24 -5.38 -9.59
CA GLN A 142 16.12 -4.28 -9.19
C GLN A 142 17.04 -4.64 -8.01
N SER A 143 16.50 -5.37 -7.03
CA SER A 143 17.23 -5.75 -5.81
C SER A 143 18.00 -7.07 -5.91
N ALA A 144 17.95 -7.76 -7.06
CA ALA A 144 18.68 -9.00 -7.27
C ALA A 144 20.19 -8.76 -7.15
N ARG A 145 20.87 -9.62 -6.39
CA ARG A 145 22.33 -9.58 -6.21
C ARG A 145 23.07 -10.72 -6.91
N THR A 146 22.32 -11.63 -7.53
CA THR A 146 22.86 -12.78 -8.25
C THR A 146 21.98 -13.08 -9.45
N LEU A 147 22.58 -13.65 -10.51
CA LEU A 147 21.84 -14.09 -11.70
C LEU A 147 20.72 -15.08 -11.34
N HIS A 148 21.00 -16.02 -10.43
CA HIS A 148 19.99 -16.97 -9.96
C HIS A 148 18.76 -16.29 -9.33
N ARG A 149 18.94 -15.22 -8.55
CA ARG A 149 17.80 -14.47 -7.99
C ARG A 149 17.03 -13.69 -9.06
N LEU A 150 17.74 -13.18 -10.07
CA LEU A 150 17.16 -12.48 -11.21
C LEU A 150 16.29 -13.44 -12.03
N GLU A 151 16.83 -14.60 -12.41
CA GLU A 151 16.12 -15.67 -13.14
C GLU A 151 14.90 -16.17 -12.35
N LYS A 152 15.08 -16.41 -11.04
CA LYS A 152 13.99 -16.85 -10.17
C LYS A 152 12.81 -15.87 -10.15
N ALA A 153 13.09 -14.56 -10.12
CA ALA A 153 12.03 -13.55 -10.13
C ALA A 153 11.20 -13.59 -11.42
N MET A 154 11.84 -13.85 -12.57
CA MET A 154 11.15 -13.99 -13.85
C MET A 154 10.40 -15.34 -13.97
N SER A 155 10.96 -16.43 -13.43
CA SER A 155 10.30 -17.75 -13.37
C SER A 155 9.00 -17.68 -12.58
N GLU A 156 9.03 -17.09 -11.38
CA GLU A 156 7.84 -16.92 -10.53
C GLU A 156 6.72 -16.13 -11.23
N LEU A 157 7.09 -15.14 -12.07
CA LEU A 157 6.13 -14.36 -12.85
C LEU A 157 5.48 -15.21 -13.97
N SER A 158 6.28 -16.01 -14.67
CA SER A 158 5.81 -16.92 -15.71
C SER A 158 4.93 -18.04 -15.13
N GLU A 159 5.30 -18.60 -13.97
CA GLU A 159 4.49 -19.58 -13.22
C GLU A 159 3.14 -19.01 -12.78
N ALA A 160 3.07 -17.70 -12.51
CA ALA A 160 1.83 -17.00 -12.23
C ALA A 160 0.98 -16.72 -13.49
N GLY A 161 1.44 -17.13 -14.68
CA GLY A 161 0.74 -16.92 -15.95
C GLY A 161 0.73 -15.47 -16.41
N ILE A 162 1.72 -14.66 -16.01
CA ILE A 162 1.78 -13.24 -16.31
C ILE A 162 2.96 -12.96 -17.24
N GLU A 163 2.66 -12.35 -18.39
CA GLU A 163 3.69 -11.88 -19.31
C GLU A 163 4.34 -10.57 -18.80
N PRO A 164 5.68 -10.45 -18.85
CA PRO A 164 6.40 -9.21 -18.56
C PRO A 164 5.97 -8.07 -19.48
N ASP A 165 5.90 -6.84 -18.95
CA ASP A 165 5.79 -5.64 -19.77
C ASP A 165 7.16 -5.17 -20.27
N GLU A 166 7.16 -4.22 -21.22
CA GLU A 166 8.38 -3.67 -21.82
C GLU A 166 9.33 -3.10 -20.75
N TYR A 167 8.77 -2.38 -19.77
CA TYR A 167 9.54 -1.83 -18.65
C TYR A 167 10.28 -2.91 -17.85
N LEU A 168 9.60 -4.01 -17.51
CA LEU A 168 10.21 -5.11 -16.77
C LEU A 168 11.31 -5.82 -17.59
N LEU A 169 11.11 -5.97 -18.90
CA LEU A 169 12.11 -6.57 -19.79
C LEU A 169 13.38 -5.72 -19.88
N GLU A 170 13.24 -4.41 -20.05
CA GLU A 170 14.38 -3.47 -20.06
C GLU A 170 15.12 -3.49 -18.72
N LEU A 171 14.37 -3.49 -17.62
CA LEU A 171 14.91 -3.53 -16.27
C LEU A 171 15.69 -4.82 -15.99
N HIS A 172 15.15 -5.95 -16.43
CA HIS A 172 15.81 -7.26 -16.34
C HIS A 172 17.14 -7.24 -17.09
N LYS A 173 17.13 -6.84 -18.38
CA LYS A 173 18.33 -6.80 -19.23
C LYS A 173 19.42 -5.93 -18.61
N LYS A 174 19.06 -4.72 -18.15
CA LYS A 174 20.00 -3.81 -17.50
C LYS A 174 20.64 -4.44 -16.25
N LYS A 175 19.84 -5.12 -15.43
CA LYS A 175 20.32 -5.75 -14.20
C LYS A 175 21.19 -6.98 -14.48
N GLU A 176 20.86 -7.76 -15.49
CA GLU A 176 21.66 -8.90 -15.93
C GLU A 176 23.07 -8.47 -16.34
N GLU A 177 23.17 -7.44 -17.18
CA GLU A 177 24.46 -6.87 -17.59
C GLU A 177 25.27 -6.32 -16.41
N GLU A 178 24.62 -5.67 -15.45
CA GLU A 178 25.25 -5.18 -14.21
C GLU A 178 25.88 -6.33 -13.43
N LEU A 179 25.11 -7.39 -13.15
CA LEU A 179 25.58 -8.55 -12.39
C LEU A 179 26.70 -9.31 -13.10
N LEU A 180 26.66 -9.40 -14.43
CA LEU A 180 27.73 -10.00 -15.22
C LEU A 180 29.03 -9.19 -15.15
N ARG A 181 28.94 -7.85 -15.24
CA ARG A 181 30.09 -6.97 -15.08
C ARG A 181 30.71 -7.09 -13.68
N GLU A 182 29.90 -7.08 -12.62
CA GLU A 182 30.36 -7.24 -11.25
C GLU A 182 31.08 -8.58 -11.03
N LYS A 183 30.53 -9.67 -11.58
CA LYS A 183 31.15 -11.01 -11.51
C LYS A 183 32.51 -11.05 -12.21
N GLN A 184 32.66 -10.36 -13.35
CA GLN A 184 33.92 -10.29 -14.09
C GLN A 184 34.98 -9.49 -13.32
N VAL A 185 34.60 -8.35 -12.74
CA VAL A 185 35.50 -7.53 -11.90
C VAL A 185 35.99 -8.35 -10.69
N ALA A 186 35.09 -8.99 -9.97
CA ALA A 186 35.44 -9.83 -8.82
C ALA A 186 36.37 -11.01 -9.19
N ALA A 187 36.19 -11.60 -10.38
CA ALA A 187 37.05 -12.67 -10.88
C ALA A 187 38.45 -12.18 -11.34
N GLY A 188 38.56 -10.90 -11.72
CA GLY A 188 39.84 -10.26 -12.09
C GLY A 188 40.68 -9.89 -10.87
N GLU A 189 40.06 -9.34 -9.82
CA GLU A 189 40.75 -8.96 -8.57
C GLU A 189 41.25 -10.18 -7.79
N GLY A 190 40.51 -11.29 -7.80
CA GLY A 190 40.93 -12.54 -7.14
C GLY A 190 42.10 -13.27 -7.81
N LYS A 191 42.58 -12.81 -8.98
CA LYS A 191 43.76 -13.35 -9.67
C LYS A 191 45.03 -12.51 -9.46
N ALA A 192 44.92 -11.35 -8.83
CA ALA A 192 46.04 -10.41 -8.62
C ALA A 192 46.63 -10.46 -7.19
N GLY A 193 46.21 -11.43 -6.36
CA GLY A 193 46.68 -11.63 -4.98
C GLY A 193 47.39 -12.96 -4.78
#